data_AF-A0A7D5RJS5-F1
#
_entry.id   AF-A0A7D5RJS5-F1
#
_cell.length_a   1.000
_cell.length_b   1.000
_cell.length_c   1.000
_cell.angle_alpha   90.00
_cell.angle_beta   90.00
_cell.angle_gamma   90.00
#
_symmetry.space_group_name_H-M   'P 1'
#
loop_
_entity.id
_entity.type
_entity.pdbx_description
1 polymer ?
#
loop_
_entity_poly.entity_id
_entity_poly.type
_entity_poly.pdbx_seq_one_letter_code
_entity_poly.pdbx_strand_id
1 'polypeptide(L)' 'MLKNYDHVYYWKRKGSESIADLLKQTPSELAYKPEKQGESIAWSRDGSGYYTLSESSKRSAQLLFYKRK' A
#
# COMPACT_ATOMS: atom_id res chain seq x y z
N MET A 1 -0.48 -3.31 6.04
CA MET A 1 -0.75 -2.34 4.97
C MET A 1 -1.79 -2.96 4.09
N LEU A 2 -2.79 -2.19 3.68
CA LEU A 2 -3.90 -2.67 2.88
C LEU A 2 -4.17 -1.65 1.76
N LYS A 3 -4.53 -2.13 0.57
CA LYS A 3 -4.87 -1.31 -0.58
C LYS A 3 -6.29 -1.68 -1.03
N ASN A 4 -7.07 -0.68 -1.41
CA ASN A 4 -8.27 -0.85 -2.22
C ASN A 4 -8.10 -0.07 -3.54
N TYR A 5 -9.17 0.08 -4.33
CA TYR A 5 -9.08 0.76 -5.62
C TYR A 5 -8.66 2.24 -5.51
N ASP A 6 -9.02 2.90 -4.40
CA ASP A 6 -8.92 4.35 -4.25
C ASP A 6 -7.84 4.79 -3.26
N HIS A 7 -7.48 3.93 -2.30
CA HIS A 7 -6.69 4.29 -1.13
C HIS A 7 -5.71 3.19 -0.71
N VAL A 8 -4.64 3.63 -0.04
CA VAL A 8 -3.68 2.75 0.65
C VAL A 8 -3.66 3.11 2.13
N TYR A 9 -3.90 2.12 2.97
CA TYR A 9 -3.96 2.25 4.42
C TYR A 9 -2.81 1.53 5.12
N TYR A 10 -2.25 2.18 6.13
CA TYR A 10 -1.17 1.65 6.94
C TYR A 10 -1.48 1.72 8.43
N TRP A 11 -1.19 0.62 9.12
CA TRP A 11 -1.21 0.53 10.57
C TRP A 11 0.20 0.30 11.06
N LYS A 12 0.69 1.20 11.91
CA LYS A 12 1.97 1.03 12.60
C LYS A 12 1.74 0.18 13.84
N ARG A 13 2.06 -1.11 13.75
CA ARG A 13 2.07 -2.02 14.91
C ARG A 13 3.15 -1.56 15.90
N LYS A 14 2.78 -1.36 17.17
CA LYS A 14 3.66 -0.87 18.24
C LYS A 14 4.15 -1.98 19.17
N GLY A 15 3.56 -3.18 19.10
CA GLY A 15 3.95 -4.27 19.98
C GLY A 15 3.31 -5.60 19.64
N SER A 16 2.89 -6.32 20.68
CA SER A 16 2.32 -7.67 20.61
C SER A 16 0.80 -7.70 20.36
N GLU A 17 0.18 -6.55 20.08
CA GLU A 17 -1.26 -6.45 19.80
C GLU A 17 -1.70 -7.41 18.68
N SER A 18 -2.89 -7.99 18.80
CA SER A 18 -3.42 -8.89 17.78
C SER A 18 -3.65 -8.11 16.46
N ILE A 19 -3.62 -8.82 15.33
CA ILE A 19 -3.95 -8.19 14.04
C ILE A 19 -5.38 -7.66 14.04
N ALA A 20 -6.31 -8.37 14.69
CA ALA A 20 -7.70 -7.94 14.80
C ALA A 20 -7.85 -6.61 15.55
N ASP A 21 -7.13 -6.43 16.65
CA ASP A 21 -7.19 -5.19 17.42
C ASP A 21 -6.45 -4.04 16.73
N LEU A 22 -5.36 -4.34 16.01
CA LEU A 22 -4.66 -3.36 15.19
C LEU A 22 -5.59 -2.80 14.09
N LEU A 23 -6.34 -3.66 13.40
CA LEU A 23 -7.22 -3.26 12.30
C LEU A 23 -8.46 -2.46 12.76
N LYS A 24 -8.79 -2.48 14.06
CA LYS A 24 -9.83 -1.60 14.64
C LYS A 24 -9.34 -0.16 14.85
N GLN A 25 -8.03 0.07 14.89
CA GLN A 25 -7.47 1.41 15.05
C GLN A 25 -7.60 2.20 13.74
N THR A 26 -7.63 3.53 13.84
CA THR A 26 -7.64 4.41 12.66
C THR A 26 -6.32 4.27 11.89
N PRO A 27 -6.33 3.85 10.61
CA PRO A 27 -5.12 3.78 9.80
C PRO A 27 -4.56 5.17 9.47
N SER A 28 -3.27 5.20 9.13
CA SER A 28 -2.71 6.29 8.34
C SER A 28 -2.98 6.03 6.86
N GLU A 29 -3.55 7.01 6.17
CA GLU A 29 -3.65 6.98 4.71
C GLU A 29 -2.29 7.36 4.10
N LEU A 30 -1.83 6.54 3.15
CA LEU A 30 -0.57 6.76 2.44
C LEU A 30 -0.84 7.39 1.07
N ALA A 31 0.17 8.09 0.55
CA ALA A 31 0.08 8.76 -0.75
C ALA A 31 -0.17 7.75 -1.88
N TYR A 32 -1.31 7.82 -2.53
CA TYR A 32 -1.64 6.88 -3.59
C TYR A 32 -2.40 7.60 -4.69
N LYS A 33 -2.08 7.25 -5.94
CA LYS A 33 -2.81 7.70 -7.11
C LYS A 33 -3.60 6.51 -7.63
N PRO A 34 -4.95 6.58 -7.72
CA PRO A 34 -5.75 5.51 -8.25
C PRO A 34 -5.25 5.02 -9.63
N GLU A 35 -5.10 3.71 -9.74
CA GLU A 35 -4.58 3.00 -10.90
C GLU A 35 -5.69 2.23 -11.60
N LYS A 36 -5.50 1.92 -12.88
CA LYS A 36 -6.43 1.08 -13.62
C LYS A 36 -6.19 -0.37 -13.22
N GLN A 37 -7.14 -0.97 -12.49
CA GLN A 37 -7.12 -2.38 -12.05
C GLN A 37 -5.74 -2.82 -11.54
N GLY A 38 -5.36 -2.47 -10.31
CA GLY A 38 -4.09 -2.93 -9.73
C GLY A 38 -4.22 -3.06 -8.24
N GLU A 39 -4.14 -4.29 -7.71
CA GLU A 39 -4.31 -4.56 -6.27
C GLU A 39 -2.99 -4.86 -5.56
N SER A 40 -1.92 -5.07 -6.33
CA SER A 40 -0.61 -5.42 -5.79
C SER A 40 0.03 -4.24 -5.09
N ILE A 41 0.53 -4.49 -3.88
CA ILE A 41 1.28 -3.54 -3.07
C ILE A 41 2.34 -4.27 -2.23
N ALA A 42 3.55 -3.71 -2.14
CA ALA A 42 4.63 -4.26 -1.33
C ALA A 42 5.55 -3.18 -0.77
N TRP A 43 6.15 -3.40 0.40
CA TRP A 43 7.19 -2.51 0.92
C TRP A 43 8.48 -2.66 0.11
N SER A 44 9.23 -1.56 -0.02
CA SER A 44 10.62 -1.66 -0.45
C SER A 44 11.44 -2.40 0.62
N ARG A 45 12.45 -3.15 0.18
CA ARG A 45 13.28 -3.97 1.08
C ARG A 45 14.01 -3.15 2.14
N ASP A 46 14.39 -1.92 1.79
CA ASP A 46 15.07 -0.97 2.67
C ASP A 46 14.10 -0.12 3.52
N GLY A 47 12.79 -0.29 3.34
CA GLY A 47 11.76 0.49 4.02
C GLY A 47 11.65 1.96 3.58
N SER A 48 12.36 2.37 2.52
CA SER A 48 12.32 3.75 1.98
C SER A 48 10.97 4.13 1.37
N GLY A 49 10.11 3.16 1.07
CA GLY A 49 8.82 3.40 0.45
C GLY A 49 8.06 2.10 0.19
N TYR A 50 7.11 2.17 -0.73
CA TYR A 50 6.36 1.00 -1.19
C TYR A 50 6.13 1.08 -2.70
N TYR A 51 5.87 -0.08 -3.28
CA TYR A 51 5.57 -0.25 -4.68
C TYR A 51 4.10 -0.63 -4.88
N THR A 52 3.52 -0.14 -5.97
CA THR A 52 2.26 -0.65 -6.53
C THR A 52 2.50 -1.12 -7.96
N LEU A 53 1.67 -2.05 -8.41
CA LEU A 53 1.69 -2.53 -9.80
C LEU A 53 0.34 -2.21 -10.44
N SER A 54 0.37 -1.37 -11.47
CA SER A 54 -0.79 -0.98 -12.27
C SER A 54 -0.93 -1.92 -13.46
N GLU A 55 -2.09 -2.56 -13.64
CA GLU A 55 -2.35 -3.38 -14.83
C GLU A 55 -2.57 -2.52 -16.06
N SER A 56 -2.25 -3.10 -17.21
CA SER A 56 -2.56 -2.51 -18.49
C SER A 56 -2.82 -3.62 -19.49
N SER A 57 -3.97 -3.55 -20.16
CA SER A 57 -4.31 -4.50 -21.22
C SER A 57 -3.62 -4.18 -22.56
N LYS A 58 -3.03 -3.00 -22.70
CA LYS A 58 -2.43 -2.50 -23.96
C LYS A 58 -0.93 -2.24 -23.86
N ARG A 59 -0.34 -2.25 -22.67
CA ARG A 59 1.07 -1.95 -22.40
C ARG A 59 1.58 -2.86 -21.29
N SER A 60 2.90 -2.94 -21.14
CA SER A 60 3.51 -3.58 -19.97
C SER A 60 3.00 -2.94 -18.68
N ALA A 61 2.79 -3.77 -17.64
CA ALA A 61 2.42 -3.30 -16.32
C ALA A 61 3.46 -2.31 -15.78
N GLN A 62 2.99 -1.28 -15.07
CA GLN A 62 3.87 -0.24 -14.52
C GLN A 62 4.08 -0.46 -13.03
N LEU A 63 5.35 -0.62 -12.63
CA LEU A 63 5.76 -0.64 -11.24
C LEU A 63 6.00 0.81 -10.78
N LEU A 64 5.20 1.28 -9.84
CA LEU A 64 5.24 2.65 -9.33
C LEU A 64 5.79 2.66 -7.91
N PHE A 65 6.67 3.60 -7.60
CA PHE A 65 7.30 3.73 -6.28
C PHE A 65 6.81 4.99 -5.55
N TYR A 66 6.46 4.82 -4.28
CA TYR A 66 6.02 5.88 -3.40
C TYR A 66 6.97 5.98 -2.20
N LYS A 67 7.68 7.11 -2.11
CA LYS A 67 8.63 7.35 -1.01
C LYS A 67 7.88 7.58 0.31
N ARG A 68 8.34 6.92 1.36
CA ARG A 68 7.88 7.13 2.73
C ARG A 68 8.48 8.43 3.27
N LYS A 69 7.64 9.31 3.81
CA LYS A 69 8.09 10.52 4.54
C LYS A 69 8.46 10.18 5.97
#